data_AF-A0A661UL15-F1
#
_entry.id   AF-A0A661UL15-F1
#
_cell.length_a   1.000
_cell.length_b   1.000
_cell.length_c   1.000
_cell.angle_alpha   90.00
_cell.angle_beta   90.00
_cell.angle_gamma   90.00
#
_symmetry.space_group_name_H-M   'P 1'
#
loop_
_entity.id
_entity.type
_entity.pdbx_description
1 polymer ?
#
loop_
_entity_poly.entity_id
_entity_poly.type
_entity_poly.pdbx_seq_one_letter_code
_entity_poly.pdbx_strand_id
1 'polypeptide(L)'
;MKYPKMREVKEAVISLFSKPYTSSFPKGDFKPFAGYRGKPVVDEDNCVGCETCANVCPPNAITFIDDKEEGIRIITRDYGKCIFCGQCEEHCITGKGVKLSDEIYDMACFDRSAVVETQERDLLICENCGAIITTKDHMRFIHEKLGPKAYSSILNLNMINERLRLGGEADTKTDITDGLKRKDSFNILCP
;
A
#
# COMPACT_ATOMS: atom_id res chain seq x y z
N MET A 1 42.73 -5.27 -44.39
CA MET A 1 42.49 -4.92 -42.97
C MET A 1 43.75 -4.26 -42.42
N LYS A 2 43.63 -3.16 -41.65
CA LYS A 2 44.79 -2.57 -40.95
C LYS A 2 45.08 -3.40 -39.69
N TYR A 3 46.35 -3.68 -39.43
CA TYR A 3 46.77 -4.35 -38.20
C TYR A 3 46.47 -3.46 -36.98
N PRO A 4 46.11 -4.05 -35.81
CA PRO A 4 45.98 -3.30 -34.57
C PRO A 4 47.33 -2.66 -34.20
N LYS A 5 47.32 -1.47 -33.61
CA LYS A 5 48.57 -0.84 -33.15
C LYS A 5 49.05 -1.58 -31.89
N MET A 6 50.32 -1.36 -31.55
CA MET A 6 50.96 -2.03 -30.41
C MET A 6 50.29 -1.73 -29.07
N ARG A 7 49.59 -0.59 -28.95
CA ARG A 7 48.86 -0.20 -27.75
C ARG A 7 47.66 -1.11 -27.50
N GLU A 8 46.90 -1.41 -28.55
CA GLU A 8 45.73 -2.28 -28.50
C GLU A 8 46.13 -3.71 -28.16
N VAL A 9 47.26 -4.19 -28.69
CA VAL A 9 47.83 -5.50 -28.32
C VAL A 9 48.25 -5.52 -26.85
N LYS A 10 48.88 -4.45 -26.35
CA LYS A 10 49.26 -4.34 -24.93
C LYS A 10 48.04 -4.40 -24.01
N GLU A 11 46.98 -3.64 -24.30
CA GLU A 11 45.73 -3.68 -23.52
C GLU A 11 45.06 -5.06 -23.58
N ALA A 12 45.10 -5.74 -24.72
CA ALA A 12 44.56 -7.09 -24.85
C ALA A 12 45.30 -8.11 -23.98
N VAL A 13 46.64 -8.02 -23.92
CA VAL A 13 47.44 -8.86 -23.02
C VAL A 13 47.12 -8.56 -21.56
N ILE A 14 47.01 -7.28 -21.17
CA ILE A 14 46.65 -6.90 -19.79
C ILE A 14 45.26 -7.44 -19.42
N SER A 15 44.28 -7.29 -20.32
CA SER A 15 42.91 -7.76 -20.12
C SER A 15 42.84 -9.28 -19.96
N LEU A 16 43.62 -10.04 -20.75
CA LEU A 16 43.66 -11.51 -20.70
C LEU A 16 44.06 -12.07 -19.32
N PHE A 17 44.95 -11.38 -18.62
CA PHE A 17 45.41 -11.77 -17.28
C PHE A 17 44.66 -11.07 -16.13
N SER A 18 43.76 -10.14 -16.45
CA SER A 18 42.92 -9.48 -15.45
C SER A 18 41.74 -10.38 -15.05
N LYS A 19 41.23 -10.21 -13.82
CA LYS A 19 40.03 -10.93 -13.38
C LYS A 19 38.82 -10.47 -14.22
N PRO A 20 37.93 -11.39 -14.64
CA PRO A 20 36.74 -11.02 -15.38
C PRO A 20 35.82 -10.16 -14.50
N TYR A 21 35.22 -9.14 -15.09
CA TYR A 21 34.25 -8.26 -14.42
C TYR A 21 32.86 -8.92 -14.30
N THR A 22 32.60 -9.98 -15.06
CA THR A 22 31.32 -10.68 -15.11
C THR A 22 30.98 -11.36 -13.79
N SER A 23 29.73 -11.25 -13.34
CA SER A 23 29.16 -12.10 -12.29
C SER A 23 28.75 -13.48 -12.84
N SER A 24 28.64 -14.48 -11.97
CA SER A 24 28.25 -15.85 -12.33
C SER A 24 26.72 -16.05 -12.39
N PHE A 25 25.93 -15.02 -12.72
CA PHE A 25 24.48 -15.14 -12.82
C PHE A 25 24.07 -16.22 -13.84
N PRO A 26 23.11 -17.12 -13.55
CA PRO A 26 22.26 -17.20 -12.34
C PRO A 26 22.83 -18.09 -11.22
N LYS A 27 24.03 -18.68 -11.37
CA LYS A 27 24.63 -19.59 -10.39
C LYS A 27 25.21 -18.90 -9.14
N GLY A 28 25.54 -17.62 -9.21
CA GLY A 28 26.04 -16.84 -8.08
C GLY A 28 25.01 -15.86 -7.53
N ASP A 29 25.13 -15.53 -6.25
CA ASP A 29 24.28 -14.55 -5.60
C ASP A 29 24.50 -13.16 -6.20
N PHE A 30 23.46 -12.59 -6.80
CA PHE A 30 23.40 -11.17 -7.13
C PHE A 30 22.49 -10.48 -6.12
N LYS A 31 23.09 -9.65 -5.27
CA LYS A 31 22.34 -8.79 -4.35
C LYS A 31 22.36 -7.36 -4.88
N PRO A 32 21.20 -6.75 -5.18
CA PRO A 32 21.12 -5.34 -5.48
C PRO A 32 21.70 -4.48 -4.35
N PHE A 33 21.99 -3.22 -4.66
CA PHE A 33 22.46 -2.26 -3.67
C PHE A 33 21.32 -1.90 -2.68
N ALA A 34 21.68 -1.46 -1.48
CA ALA A 34 20.70 -1.04 -0.47
C ALA A 34 19.87 0.15 -0.98
N GLY A 35 18.54 -0.01 -1.01
CA GLY A 35 17.62 0.97 -1.58
C GLY A 35 17.34 0.78 -3.07
N TYR A 36 17.67 -0.39 -3.63
CA TYR A 36 17.20 -0.78 -4.94
C TYR A 36 15.67 -0.77 -5.01
N ARG A 37 15.14 -0.27 -6.13
CA ARG A 37 13.71 -0.14 -6.37
C ARG A 37 13.17 -1.36 -7.11
N GLY A 38 13.04 -2.47 -6.40
CA GLY A 38 12.44 -3.69 -6.93
C GLY A 38 10.92 -3.70 -6.80
N LYS A 39 10.34 -4.89 -6.70
CA LYS A 39 8.90 -5.09 -6.56
C LYS A 39 8.39 -4.33 -5.33
N PRO A 40 7.35 -3.49 -5.47
CA PRO A 40 6.62 -2.95 -4.32
C PRO A 40 5.97 -4.10 -3.55
N VAL A 41 6.34 -4.27 -2.28
CA VAL A 41 5.76 -5.25 -1.36
C VAL A 41 4.84 -4.51 -0.41
N VAL A 42 3.62 -5.01 -0.29
CA VAL A 42 2.59 -4.45 0.58
C VAL A 42 2.57 -5.23 1.87
N ASP A 43 2.60 -4.51 2.99
CA ASP A 43 2.44 -5.09 4.31
C ASP A 43 0.95 -5.08 4.68
N GLU A 44 0.36 -6.26 4.85
CA GLU A 44 -1.08 -6.40 5.14
C GLU A 44 -1.46 -5.82 6.51
N ASP A 45 -0.57 -5.82 7.49
CA ASP A 45 -0.89 -5.30 8.82
C ASP A 45 -0.79 -3.77 8.86
N ASN A 46 0.08 -3.20 8.03
CA ASN A 46 0.40 -1.76 8.05
C ASN A 46 -0.24 -0.96 6.90
N CYS A 47 -0.75 -1.62 5.86
CA CYS A 47 -1.50 -0.95 4.80
C CYS A 47 -2.92 -0.67 5.27
N VAL A 48 -3.35 0.60 5.22
CA VAL A 48 -4.67 1.00 5.73
C VAL A 48 -5.68 1.29 4.63
N GLY A 49 -5.34 1.12 3.34
CA GLY A 49 -6.27 1.37 2.23
C GLY A 49 -6.69 2.84 2.02
N CYS A 50 -5.83 3.79 2.40
CA CYS A 50 -6.05 5.25 2.30
C CYS A 50 -5.99 5.86 0.89
N GLU A 51 -5.80 5.05 -0.16
CA GLU A 51 -5.73 5.47 -1.58
C GLU A 51 -4.55 6.40 -1.96
N THR A 52 -3.73 6.86 -1.02
CA THR A 52 -2.65 7.81 -1.34
C THR A 52 -1.71 7.27 -2.42
N CYS A 53 -1.34 5.99 -2.34
CA CYS A 53 -0.46 5.35 -3.31
C CYS A 53 -1.08 5.27 -4.73
N ALA A 54 -2.41 5.13 -4.84
CA ALA A 54 -3.11 5.15 -6.12
C ALA A 54 -3.08 6.56 -6.74
N ASN A 55 -3.36 7.58 -5.93
CA ASN A 55 -3.41 8.98 -6.38
C ASN A 55 -2.05 9.54 -6.83
N VAL A 56 -0.94 9.09 -6.23
CA VAL A 56 0.41 9.56 -6.61
C VAL A 56 1.05 8.72 -7.72
N CYS A 57 0.40 7.64 -8.18
CA CYS A 57 0.97 6.70 -9.14
C CYS A 57 0.98 7.30 -10.56
N PRO A 58 2.14 7.66 -11.16
CA PRO A 58 2.16 8.30 -12.47
C PRO A 58 1.54 7.46 -13.61
N PRO A 59 1.77 6.13 -13.69
CA PRO A 59 1.17 5.30 -14.74
C PRO A 59 -0.23 4.76 -14.38
N ASN A 60 -0.81 5.13 -13.22
CA ASN A 60 -2.04 4.52 -12.70
C ASN A 60 -1.97 2.97 -12.62
N ALA A 61 -0.81 2.45 -12.20
CA ALA A 61 -0.59 1.01 -11.99
C ALA A 61 -1.31 0.49 -10.74
N ILE A 62 -1.68 1.38 -9.82
CA ILE A 62 -2.44 1.06 -8.62
C ILE A 62 -3.83 1.66 -8.79
N THR A 63 -4.86 0.83 -8.75
CA THR A 63 -6.27 1.24 -8.83
C THR A 63 -7.04 0.71 -7.63
N PHE A 64 -8.21 1.28 -7.36
CA PHE A 64 -9.10 0.79 -6.34
C PHE A 64 -10.56 0.85 -6.82
N ILE A 65 -11.38 -0.06 -6.31
CA ILE A 65 -12.82 -0.12 -6.54
C ILE A 65 -13.47 -0.31 -5.17
N ASP A 66 -14.52 0.47 -4.91
CA ASP A 66 -15.32 0.36 -3.69
C ASP A 66 -16.61 -0.38 -4.00
N ASP A 67 -16.77 -1.55 -3.38
CA ASP A 67 -18.01 -2.30 -3.38
C ASP A 67 -18.83 -1.94 -2.13
N LYS A 68 -19.95 -1.26 -2.36
CA LYS A 68 -20.85 -0.83 -1.27
C LYS A 68 -21.71 -1.97 -0.74
N GLU A 69 -22.01 -2.99 -1.56
CA GLU A 69 -22.88 -4.09 -1.19
C GLU A 69 -22.15 -5.04 -0.24
N GLU A 70 -20.91 -5.38 -0.60
CA GLU A 70 -20.03 -6.21 0.23
C GLU A 70 -19.30 -5.39 1.30
N GLY A 71 -19.29 -4.05 1.19
CA GLY A 71 -18.63 -3.16 2.13
C GLY A 71 -17.11 -3.30 2.12
N ILE A 72 -16.53 -3.60 0.95
CA ILE A 72 -15.10 -3.81 0.78
C ILE A 72 -14.52 -2.89 -0.30
N ARG A 73 -13.26 -2.50 -0.10
CA ARG A 73 -12.42 -1.83 -1.08
C ARG A 73 -11.42 -2.81 -1.63
N ILE A 74 -11.42 -2.98 -2.94
CA ILE A 74 -10.49 -3.83 -3.67
C ILE A 74 -9.41 -2.94 -4.28
N ILE A 75 -8.17 -3.12 -3.84
CA ILE A 75 -6.99 -2.39 -4.33
C ILE A 75 -6.22 -3.32 -5.25
N THR A 76 -6.10 -2.94 -6.52
CA THR A 76 -5.41 -3.73 -7.55
C THR A 76 -4.10 -3.06 -7.94
N ARG A 77 -3.02 -3.84 -8.02
CA ARG A 77 -1.66 -3.40 -8.33
C ARG A 77 -1.17 -4.19 -9.54
N ASP A 78 -1.04 -3.51 -10.67
CA ASP A 78 -0.57 -4.07 -11.93
C ASP A 78 0.91 -3.75 -12.12
N TYR A 79 1.79 -4.70 -11.78
CA TYR A 79 3.24 -4.51 -11.94
C TYR A 79 3.69 -4.49 -13.39
N GLY A 80 2.85 -4.93 -14.34
CA GLY A 80 3.10 -4.79 -15.78
C GLY A 80 3.02 -3.33 -16.26
N LYS A 81 2.29 -2.47 -15.55
CA LYS A 81 2.22 -1.01 -15.80
C LYS A 81 3.18 -0.19 -14.94
N CYS A 82 3.67 -0.77 -13.85
CA CYS A 82 4.49 -0.06 -12.87
C CYS A 82 5.84 0.37 -13.48
N ILE A 83 6.24 1.61 -13.21
CA ILE A 83 7.55 2.17 -13.61
C ILE A 83 8.59 2.13 -12.48
N PHE A 84 8.28 1.47 -11.36
CA PHE A 84 9.16 1.29 -10.19
C PHE A 84 9.77 2.60 -9.65
N CYS A 85 9.00 3.69 -9.70
CA CYS A 85 9.48 5.02 -9.33
C CYS A 85 9.63 5.25 -7.81
N GLY A 86 8.96 4.46 -6.97
CA GLY A 86 9.01 4.60 -5.50
C GLY A 86 8.03 5.60 -4.88
N GLN A 87 7.20 6.28 -5.67
CA GLN A 87 6.25 7.29 -5.16
C GLN A 87 5.25 6.71 -4.14
N CYS A 88 4.86 5.45 -4.30
CA CYS A 88 3.96 4.78 -3.38
C CYS A 88 4.57 4.56 -1.98
N GLU A 89 5.87 4.27 -1.91
CA GLU A 89 6.61 4.11 -0.64
C GLU A 89 6.80 5.47 0.04
N GLU A 90 7.27 6.48 -0.71
CA GLU A 90 7.52 7.83 -0.18
C GLU A 90 6.25 8.48 0.40
N HIS A 91 5.12 8.33 -0.27
CA HIS A 91 3.85 8.92 0.15
C HIS A 91 2.99 8.00 1.04
N CYS A 92 3.53 6.86 1.49
CA CYS A 92 2.79 5.98 2.38
C CYS A 92 2.57 6.65 3.74
N ILE A 93 1.33 6.96 4.09
CA ILE A 93 1.00 7.67 5.34
C ILE A 93 1.41 6.91 6.61
N THR A 94 1.53 5.57 6.52
CA THR A 94 1.99 4.70 7.61
C THR A 94 3.50 4.48 7.61
N GLY A 95 4.19 4.83 6.51
CA GLY A 95 5.63 4.61 6.29
C GLY A 95 6.05 3.14 6.18
N LYS A 96 5.11 2.20 6.34
CA LYS A 96 5.35 0.74 6.35
C LYS A 96 4.40 -0.04 5.46
N GLY A 97 3.25 0.54 5.08
CA GLY A 97 2.21 -0.18 4.33
C GLY A 97 2.62 -0.61 2.92
N VAL A 98 3.63 0.04 2.32
CA VAL A 98 4.25 -0.42 1.07
C VAL A 98 5.72 -0.01 1.06
N LYS A 99 6.59 -0.93 0.64
CA LYS A 99 8.03 -0.70 0.49
C LYS A 99 8.54 -1.33 -0.79
N LEU A 100 9.51 -0.71 -1.44
CA LEU A 100 10.15 -1.34 -2.59
C LEU A 100 11.20 -2.33 -2.08
N SER A 101 11.10 -3.57 -2.56
CA SER A 101 12.04 -4.63 -2.17
C SER A 101 13.38 -4.43 -2.87
N ASP A 102 14.46 -4.59 -2.11
CA ASP A 102 15.83 -4.70 -2.63
C ASP A 102 16.22 -6.16 -2.94
N GLU A 103 15.35 -7.12 -2.62
CA GLU A 103 15.57 -8.56 -2.85
C GLU A 103 14.76 -9.07 -4.06
N ILE A 104 13.52 -8.59 -4.23
CA ILE A 104 12.62 -9.06 -5.30
C ILE A 104 12.78 -8.14 -6.51
N TYR A 105 13.66 -8.51 -7.42
CA TYR A 105 13.91 -7.78 -8.67
C TYR A 105 13.58 -8.58 -9.94
N ASP A 106 13.51 -9.90 -9.85
CA ASP A 106 13.14 -10.77 -10.96
C ASP A 106 11.66 -11.16 -10.85
N MET A 107 10.86 -10.66 -11.79
CA MET A 107 9.43 -10.93 -11.90
C MET A 107 9.06 -11.37 -13.32
N ALA A 108 10.02 -11.90 -14.07
CA ALA A 108 9.75 -12.36 -15.44
C ALA A 108 8.73 -13.51 -15.40
N CYS A 109 7.58 -13.30 -16.04
CA CYS A 109 6.52 -14.29 -16.16
C CYS A 109 6.02 -14.36 -17.61
N PHE A 110 5.41 -15.49 -17.98
CA PHE A 110 4.79 -15.67 -19.30
C PHE A 110 3.35 -15.15 -19.36
N ASP A 111 2.68 -15.15 -18.22
CA ASP A 111 1.29 -14.74 -18.11
C ASP A 111 1.17 -13.36 -17.44
N ARG A 112 0.33 -12.49 -18.02
CA ARG A 112 0.16 -11.11 -17.52
C ARG A 112 -0.64 -11.04 -16.23
N SER A 113 -1.53 -12.00 -15.95
CA SER A 113 -2.31 -11.97 -14.72
C SER A 113 -1.44 -12.28 -13.50
N ALA A 114 -0.33 -12.99 -13.68
CA ALA A 114 0.62 -13.31 -12.61
C ALA A 114 1.35 -12.09 -12.01
N VAL A 115 1.32 -10.92 -12.68
CA VAL A 115 1.90 -9.67 -12.19
C VAL A 115 0.85 -8.68 -11.67
N VAL A 116 -0.37 -9.15 -11.46
CA VAL A 116 -1.44 -8.37 -10.86
C VAL A 116 -1.72 -8.90 -9.46
N GLU A 117 -1.66 -8.01 -8.47
CA GLU A 117 -1.98 -8.33 -7.07
C GLU A 117 -3.21 -7.54 -6.61
N THR A 118 -4.08 -8.20 -5.87
CA THR A 118 -5.29 -7.61 -5.29
C THR A 118 -5.23 -7.67 -3.76
N GLN A 119 -5.79 -6.66 -3.12
CA GLN A 119 -5.93 -6.60 -1.66
C GLN A 119 -7.28 -6.02 -1.30
N GLU A 120 -7.95 -6.63 -0.34
CA GLU A 120 -9.27 -6.20 0.14
C GLU A 120 -9.15 -5.46 1.48
N ARG A 121 -10.03 -4.49 1.71
CA ARG A 121 -10.14 -3.74 2.96
C ARG A 121 -11.59 -3.42 3.28
N ASP A 122 -11.97 -3.61 4.54
CA ASP A 122 -13.28 -3.21 5.03
C ASP A 122 -13.52 -1.70 4.90
N LEU A 123 -14.62 -1.34 4.26
CA LEU A 123 -15.12 0.02 4.21
C LEU A 123 -15.85 0.38 5.51
N LEU A 124 -15.77 1.66 5.83
CA LEU A 124 -16.59 2.34 6.80
C LEU A 124 -17.62 3.17 6.01
N ILE A 125 -18.88 2.75 6.10
CA ILE A 125 -20.02 3.34 5.39
C ILE A 125 -20.91 4.05 6.40
N CYS A 126 -21.41 5.23 6.02
CA CYS A 126 -22.36 5.98 6.82
C CYS A 126 -23.73 5.28 6.88
N GLU A 127 -24.22 4.97 8.07
CA GLU A 127 -25.52 4.32 8.28
C GLU A 127 -26.71 5.22 7.89
N ASN A 128 -26.53 6.55 7.90
CA ASN A 128 -27.58 7.50 7.52
C ASN A 128 -27.72 7.69 6.01
N CYS A 129 -26.63 7.97 5.31
CA CYS A 129 -26.68 8.35 3.89
C CYS A 129 -26.02 7.35 2.93
N GLY A 130 -25.42 6.26 3.44
CA GLY A 130 -24.73 5.26 2.60
C GLY A 130 -23.48 5.80 1.89
N ALA A 131 -22.95 6.95 2.34
CA ALA A 131 -21.69 7.48 1.86
C ALA A 131 -20.53 6.62 2.35
N ILE A 132 -19.58 6.31 1.45
CA ILE A 132 -18.31 5.70 1.83
C ILE A 132 -17.45 6.81 2.42
N ILE A 133 -16.94 6.59 3.62
CA ILE A 133 -16.09 7.58 4.29
C ILE A 133 -14.65 7.24 3.99
N THR A 134 -14.23 6.04 4.38
CA THR A 134 -12.90 5.47 4.13
C THR A 134 -12.89 4.01 4.59
N THR A 135 -11.74 3.38 4.77
CA THR A 135 -11.61 2.05 5.35
C THR A 135 -11.60 2.09 6.89
N LYS A 136 -12.03 1.00 7.54
CA LYS A 136 -11.98 0.90 9.01
C LYS A 136 -10.54 1.06 9.55
N ASP A 137 -9.57 0.47 8.86
CA ASP A 137 -8.16 0.54 9.24
C ASP A 137 -7.59 1.96 9.12
N HIS A 138 -8.01 2.73 8.11
CA HIS A 138 -7.57 4.11 7.96
C HIS A 138 -8.08 5.00 9.09
N MET A 139 -9.35 4.85 9.49
CA MET A 139 -9.87 5.58 10.64
C MET A 139 -9.15 5.18 11.93
N ARG A 140 -8.87 3.89 12.13
CA ARG A 140 -8.10 3.42 13.29
C ARG A 140 -6.70 4.05 13.33
N PHE A 141 -6.03 4.08 12.19
CA PHE A 141 -4.73 4.72 12.07
C PHE A 141 -4.77 6.22 12.38
N ILE A 142 -5.78 6.94 11.87
CA ILE A 142 -5.98 8.37 12.19
C ILE A 142 -6.19 8.55 13.70
N HIS A 143 -7.03 7.71 14.31
CA HIS A 143 -7.30 7.75 15.74
C HIS A 143 -6.00 7.57 16.55
N GLU A 144 -5.24 6.52 16.28
CA GLU A 144 -3.98 6.22 16.95
C GLU A 144 -2.94 7.34 16.76
N LYS A 145 -2.88 7.93 15.56
CA LYS A 145 -1.99 9.05 15.24
C LYS A 145 -2.38 10.36 15.95
N LEU A 146 -3.66 10.61 16.15
CA LEU A 146 -4.18 11.81 16.84
C LEU A 146 -4.17 11.65 18.37
N GLY A 147 -4.20 10.41 18.88
CA GLY A 147 -4.17 10.10 20.31
C GLY A 147 -5.32 10.79 21.07
N PRO A 148 -5.04 11.51 22.18
CA PRO A 148 -6.09 12.19 22.97
C PRO A 148 -6.94 13.19 22.19
N LYS A 149 -6.41 13.77 21.09
CA LYS A 149 -7.18 14.71 20.25
C LYS A 149 -8.29 14.02 19.48
N ALA A 150 -8.20 12.71 19.25
CA ALA A 150 -9.22 11.99 18.50
C ALA A 150 -10.55 11.92 19.26
N TYR A 151 -10.55 11.98 20.60
CA TYR A 151 -11.75 11.94 21.43
C TYR A 151 -12.67 13.15 21.28
N SER A 152 -12.20 14.25 20.65
CA SER A 152 -13.08 15.37 20.32
C SER A 152 -14.02 15.05 19.14
N SER A 153 -13.72 14.00 18.37
CA SER A 153 -14.58 13.52 17.29
C SER A 153 -15.47 12.38 17.79
N ILE A 154 -16.78 12.54 17.61
CA ILE A 154 -17.80 11.56 17.99
C ILE A 154 -17.59 10.25 17.19
N LEU A 155 -17.21 10.34 15.92
CA LEU A 155 -16.87 9.18 15.09
C LEU A 155 -15.78 8.32 15.71
N ASN A 156 -14.65 8.95 16.07
CA ASN A 156 -13.51 8.23 16.64
C ASN A 156 -13.88 7.58 17.97
N LEU A 157 -14.66 8.28 18.80
CA LEU A 157 -15.08 7.78 20.12
C LEU A 157 -15.95 6.52 19.99
N ASN A 158 -16.92 6.49 19.08
CA ASN A 158 -17.79 5.33 18.88
C ASN A 158 -17.05 4.12 18.31
N MET A 159 -16.15 4.35 17.33
CA MET A 159 -15.35 3.26 16.76
C MET A 159 -14.45 2.58 17.82
N ILE A 160 -13.94 3.35 18.79
CA ILE A 160 -13.21 2.79 19.95
C ILE A 160 -14.14 2.02 20.87
N ASN A 161 -15.33 2.56 21.19
CA ASN A 161 -16.29 1.90 22.07
C ASN A 161 -16.70 0.53 21.49
N GLU A 162 -16.90 0.45 20.18
CA GLU A 162 -17.19 -0.82 19.48
C GLU A 162 -15.98 -1.78 19.55
N ARG A 163 -14.76 -1.29 19.31
CA ARG A 163 -13.53 -2.12 19.34
C ARG A 163 -13.20 -2.64 20.75
N LEU A 164 -13.22 -1.75 21.74
CA LEU A 164 -12.87 -2.05 23.14
C LEU A 164 -14.06 -2.63 23.92
N ARG A 165 -15.26 -2.66 23.33
CA ARG A 165 -16.51 -3.11 23.95
C ARG A 165 -16.77 -2.43 25.29
N LEU A 166 -16.50 -1.12 25.36
CA LEU A 166 -16.64 -0.32 26.57
C LEU A 166 -18.11 0.02 26.89
N GLY A 167 -18.98 -0.01 25.89
CA GLY A 167 -20.43 0.13 26.02
C GLY A 167 -21.16 -1.11 25.49
N GLY A 168 -22.40 -1.32 25.94
CA GLY A 168 -23.27 -2.32 25.32
C GLY A 168 -23.67 -1.90 23.92
N GLU A 169 -23.98 -2.84 23.02
CA GLU A 169 -24.35 -2.53 21.62
C GLU A 169 -25.52 -1.52 21.51
N ALA A 170 -26.46 -1.60 22.46
CA ALA A 170 -27.60 -0.69 22.57
C ALA A 170 -27.23 0.76 22.94
N ASP A 171 -26.03 0.99 23.49
CA ASP A 171 -25.51 2.32 23.82
C ASP A 171 -24.67 2.92 22.68
N THR A 172 -24.27 2.12 21.70
CA THR A 172 -23.39 2.54 20.59
C THR A 172 -24.07 2.61 19.23
N LYS A 173 -25.22 1.94 19.05
CA LYS A 173 -25.97 1.91 17.79
C LYS A 173 -27.38 2.42 18.01
N THR A 174 -27.89 3.23 17.09
CA THR A 174 -29.27 3.73 17.15
C THR A 174 -29.84 3.87 15.76
N ASP A 175 -31.01 3.26 15.54
CA ASP A 175 -31.70 3.33 14.26
C ASP A 175 -32.21 4.74 13.98
N ILE A 176 -32.15 5.15 12.71
CA ILE A 176 -32.55 6.48 12.28
C ILE A 176 -34.06 6.48 12.05
N THR A 177 -34.80 6.96 13.05
CA THR A 177 -36.27 7.01 13.04
C THR A 177 -36.77 8.42 13.40
N ASP A 178 -38.00 8.76 13.02
CA ASP A 178 -38.64 10.00 13.50
C ASP A 178 -38.84 9.93 15.04
N GLY A 179 -38.17 10.83 15.79
CA GLY A 179 -38.25 10.89 17.26
C GLY A 179 -36.93 10.76 18.04
N LEU A 180 -35.78 10.91 17.35
CA LEU A 180 -34.45 10.85 17.96
C LEU A 180 -34.28 11.84 19.12
N LYS A 181 -33.78 11.35 20.25
CA LYS A 181 -33.41 12.16 21.40
C LYS A 181 -32.00 12.70 21.21
N ARG A 182 -31.65 13.76 21.95
CA ARG A 182 -30.30 14.37 21.93
C ARG A 182 -29.18 13.35 22.23
N LYS A 183 -29.45 12.33 23.04
CA LYS A 183 -28.49 11.26 23.33
C LYS A 183 -28.20 10.40 22.10
N ASP A 184 -29.21 10.21 21.24
CA ASP A 184 -29.12 9.37 20.05
C ASP A 184 -28.26 10.06 18.98
N SER A 185 -28.16 11.40 19.00
CA SER A 185 -27.25 12.17 18.15
C SER A 185 -25.77 11.83 18.34
N PHE A 186 -25.39 11.22 19.47
CA PHE A 186 -24.04 10.71 19.69
C PHE A 186 -23.81 9.32 19.11
N ASN A 187 -24.88 8.57 18.82
CA ASN A 187 -24.86 7.19 18.34
C ASN A 187 -25.21 7.08 16.86
N ILE A 188 -25.95 8.06 16.34
CA ILE A 188 -26.17 8.26 14.91
C ILE A 188 -24.86 8.77 14.37
N LEU A 189 -24.07 7.83 13.88
CA LEU A 189 -22.98 8.15 13.02
C LEU A 189 -23.59 8.66 11.70
N CYS A 190 -23.60 9.98 11.51
CA CYS A 190 -23.13 10.51 10.23
C CYS A 190 -21.62 10.59 10.41
N PRO A 191 -20.90 9.46 10.25
CA PRO A 191 -19.51 9.41 10.63
C PRO A 191 -18.71 10.39 9.76
#